data_AF-G5J989-F1
#
_entry.id   AF-G5J989-F1
#
_cell.length_a   1.000
_cell.length_b   1.000
_cell.length_c   1.000
_cell.angle_alpha   90.00
_cell.angle_beta   90.00
_cell.angle_gamma   90.00
#
_symmetry.space_group_name_H-M   'P 1'
#
loop_
_entity.id
_entity.type
_entity.pdbx_description
1 polymer ?
#
loop_
_entity_poly.entity_id
_entity_poly.type
_entity_poly.pdbx_seq_one_letter_code
_entity_poly.pdbx_strand_id
1 'polypeptide(L)' 'TIAYIFDSVHEGCGTTEALVNDWDNCVEKALELATNCDCGDMGCPRCLTEIGCPESNDGLSKLLGMWLLEQIANSP' A
#
# COMPACT_ATOMS: atom_id res chain seq x y z
N THR A 1 -12.25 -3.96 -3.67
CA THR A 1 -12.10 -2.86 -2.69
C THR A 1 -11.76 -1.58 -3.44
N ILE A 2 -12.26 -0.44 -2.98
CA ILE A 2 -11.93 0.87 -3.55
C ILE A 2 -11.06 1.61 -2.53
N ALA A 3 -9.93 2.14 -2.96
CA ALA A 3 -9.06 2.99 -2.15
C ALA A 3 -9.08 4.42 -2.70
N TYR A 4 -9.07 5.41 -1.80
CA TYR A 4 -8.99 6.82 -2.16
C TYR A 4 -7.66 7.38 -1.65
N ILE A 5 -6.90 7.99 -2.56
CA ILE A 5 -5.66 8.70 -2.26
C ILE A 5 -5.91 10.17 -2.60
N PHE A 6 -5.66 11.07 -1.65
CA PHE A 6 -5.89 12.49 -1.82
C PHE A 6 -4.93 13.30 -0.96
N ASP A 7 -4.63 14.52 -1.40
CA ASP A 7 -3.88 15.48 -0.61
C ASP A 7 -4.78 16.00 0.52
N SER A 8 -4.26 15.99 1.75
CA SER A 8 -5.00 16.48 2.94
C SER A 8 -4.91 17.99 3.14
N VAL A 9 -4.11 18.69 2.32
CA VAL A 9 -3.89 20.13 2.39
C VAL A 9 -4.96 20.86 1.56
N HIS A 10 -5.45 21.99 2.08
CA HIS A 10 -6.39 22.86 1.35
C HIS A 10 -5.79 23.26 -0.01
N GLU A 11 -6.59 23.19 -1.09
CA GLU A 11 -6.19 23.39 -2.50
C GLU A 11 -5.21 22.35 -3.08
N GLY A 12 -4.73 21.39 -2.29
CA GLY A 12 -3.79 20.36 -2.73
C GLY A 12 -2.36 20.87 -2.83
N CYS A 13 -1.41 19.92 -2.83
CA CYS A 13 0.02 20.21 -2.95
C CYS A 13 0.70 19.42 -4.08
N GLY A 14 -0.06 18.61 -4.82
CA GLY A 14 0.41 17.83 -5.96
C GLY A 14 0.99 16.46 -5.60
N THR A 15 0.81 15.99 -4.36
CA THR A 15 1.38 14.69 -3.94
C THR A 15 0.66 13.53 -4.63
N THR A 16 -0.67 13.60 -4.66
CA THR A 16 -1.50 12.61 -5.36
C THR A 16 -1.25 12.63 -6.86
N GLU A 17 -1.02 13.81 -7.46
CA GLU A 17 -0.67 13.93 -8.88
C GLU A 17 0.67 13.25 -9.18
N ALA A 18 1.71 13.50 -8.36
CA ALA A 18 3.00 12.85 -8.50
C ALA A 18 2.89 11.32 -8.37
N LEU A 19 2.09 10.84 -7.42
CA LEU A 19 1.83 9.41 -7.22
C LEU A 19 1.13 8.76 -8.40
N VAL A 20 0.14 9.42 -9.01
CA VAL A 20 -0.56 8.91 -10.20
C VAL A 20 0.35 8.91 -11.43
N ASN A 21 1.19 9.94 -11.59
CA ASN A 21 2.12 10.04 -12.72
C ASN A 21 3.24 8.98 -12.67
N ASP A 22 3.54 8.44 -11.49
CA ASP A 22 4.56 7.40 -11.27
C ASP A 22 3.95 6.13 -10.63
N TRP A 23 2.69 5.82 -10.99
CA TRP A 23 1.88 4.78 -10.34
C TRP A 23 2.55 3.42 -10.35
N ASP A 24 3.07 2.99 -11.50
CA ASP A 24 3.68 1.65 -11.66
C ASP A 24 4.89 1.47 -10.74
N ASN A 25 5.78 2.47 -10.68
CA ASN A 25 6.92 2.47 -9.77
C ASN A 25 6.46 2.50 -8.30
N CYS A 26 5.39 3.24 -7.96
CA CYS A 26 4.82 3.23 -6.61
C CYS A 26 4.34 1.83 -6.20
N VAL A 27 3.67 1.12 -7.11
CA VAL A 27 3.18 -0.25 -6.87
C VAL A 27 4.35 -1.22 -6.72
N GLU A 28 5.37 -1.15 -7.59
CA GLU A 28 6.59 -1.95 -7.47
C GLU A 28 7.28 -1.72 -6.13
N LYS A 29 7.41 -0.46 -5.69
CA LYS A 29 7.99 -0.13 -4.38
C LYS A 29 7.15 -0.61 -3.21
N ALA A 30 5.83 -0.57 -3.31
CA ALA A 30 4.95 -1.14 -2.29
C ALA A 30 5.12 -2.67 -2.18
N LEU A 31 5.22 -3.37 -3.31
CA LEU A 31 5.49 -4.81 -3.34
C LEU A 31 6.87 -5.15 -2.77
N GLU A 32 7.90 -4.38 -3.13
CA GLU A 32 9.26 -4.50 -2.59
C GLU A 32 9.27 -4.31 -1.06
N LEU A 33 8.57 -3.28 -0.56
CA LEU A 33 8.44 -2.99 0.87
C LEU A 33 7.76 -4.16 1.62
N ALA A 34 6.65 -4.67 1.09
CA ALA A 34 5.93 -5.78 1.70
C ALA A 34 6.78 -7.06 1.71
N THR A 35 7.41 -7.38 0.58
CA THR A 35 8.26 -8.57 0.40
C THR A 35 9.43 -8.58 1.38
N ASN A 36 10.12 -7.44 1.49
CA ASN A 36 11.37 -7.33 2.28
C ASN A 36 11.13 -7.04 3.77
N CYS A 37 9.88 -6.90 4.22
CA CYS A 37 9.59 -6.67 5.63
C CYS A 37 9.89 -7.91 6.49
N ASP A 38 10.59 -7.72 7.60
CA ASP A 38 11.08 -8.75 8.54
C ASP A 38 10.03 -9.26 9.54
N CYS A 39 8.74 -8.97 9.33
CA CYS A 39 7.63 -9.33 10.22
C CYS A 39 7.15 -10.79 10.10
N GLY A 40 7.88 -11.63 9.37
CA GLY A 40 7.48 -13.00 9.06
C GLY A 40 6.27 -13.06 8.13
N ASP A 41 5.36 -13.99 8.39
CA ASP A 41 4.17 -14.26 7.55
C ASP A 41 2.97 -13.37 7.90
N MET A 42 3.02 -12.69 9.05
CA MET A 42 1.99 -11.76 9.50
C MET A 42 2.43 -10.33 9.20
N GLY A 43 1.57 -9.57 8.54
CA GLY A 43 1.79 -8.17 8.21
C GLY A 43 1.82 -7.30 9.46
N CYS A 44 2.60 -6.22 9.39
CA CYS A 44 2.74 -5.25 10.45
C CYS A 44 2.55 -3.83 9.91
N PRO A 45 2.49 -2.80 10.77
CA PRO A 45 2.19 -1.43 10.36
C PRO A 45 3.26 -0.79 9.47
N ARG A 46 4.44 -1.41 9.36
CA ARG A 46 5.54 -0.95 8.49
C ARG A 46 5.39 -1.39 7.03
N CYS A 47 4.57 -2.41 6.76
CA CYS A 47 4.47 -2.99 5.42
C CYS A 47 3.05 -3.04 4.87
N LEU A 48 2.02 -3.10 5.71
CA LEU A 48 0.63 -3.17 5.29
C LEU A 48 -0.23 -2.21 6.10
N THR A 49 -1.35 -1.81 5.50
CA THR A 49 -2.34 -0.95 6.15
C THR A 49 -3.74 -1.36 5.72
N GLU A 50 -4.63 -1.50 6.71
CA GLU A 50 -6.07 -1.63 6.52
C GLU A 50 -6.76 -0.52 7.29
N ILE A 51 -7.58 0.26 6.57
CA ILE A 51 -8.33 1.37 7.18
C ILE A 51 -9.32 0.78 8.18
N GLY A 52 -9.15 1.14 9.45
CA GLY A 52 -10.01 0.67 10.53
C GLY A 52 -9.54 -0.60 11.22
N CYS A 53 -8.32 -1.08 10.95
CA CYS A 53 -7.72 -2.18 11.73
C CYS A 53 -7.71 -1.83 13.23
N PRO A 54 -8.39 -2.62 14.09
CA PRO A 54 -8.47 -2.32 15.52
C PRO A 54 -7.13 -2.50 16.25
N GLU A 55 -6.26 -3.36 15.71
CA GLU A 55 -4.95 -3.71 16.28
C GLU A 55 -3.81 -2.91 15.62
N SER A 56 -4.08 -1.67 15.21
CA SER A 56 -3.07 -0.76 14.65
C SER A 56 -2.29 -1.31 13.45
N ASN A 57 -2.88 -2.20 12.65
CA ASN A 57 -2.25 -2.94 11.53
C ASN A 57 -1.25 -4.03 11.94
N ASP A 58 -1.29 -4.51 13.18
CA ASP A 58 -0.58 -5.73 13.58
C ASP A 58 -1.37 -6.98 13.17
N GLY A 59 -0.65 -8.05 12.81
CA GLY A 59 -1.26 -9.34 12.46
C GLY A 59 -2.07 -9.35 11.15
N LEU A 60 -1.84 -8.41 10.23
CA LEU A 60 -2.55 -8.39 8.95
C LEU A 60 -2.15 -9.59 8.05
N SER A 61 -2.99 -9.98 7.10
CA SER A 61 -2.62 -11.06 6.16
C SER A 61 -1.59 -10.56 5.13
N LYS A 62 -0.32 -10.91 5.34
CA LYS A 62 0.77 -10.52 4.42
C LYS A 62 0.62 -11.17 3.05
N LEU A 63 0.22 -12.44 3.04
CA LEU A 63 -0.05 -13.18 1.80
C LEU A 63 -1.12 -12.49 0.95
N LEU A 64 -2.23 -12.07 1.56
CA LEU A 64 -3.30 -11.37 0.84
C LEU A 64 -2.85 -10.00 0.35
N GLY A 65 -2.14 -9.24 1.18
CA GLY A 65 -1.61 -7.93 0.81
C GLY A 65 -0.65 -7.99 -0.38
N MET A 66 0.30 -8.93 -0.34
CA MET A 66 1.23 -9.17 -1.46
C MET A 66 0.50 -9.62 -2.73
N TRP A 67 -0.44 -10.56 -2.60
CA TRP A 67 -1.24 -11.01 -3.75
C TRP A 67 -2.00 -9.84 -4.41
N LEU A 68 -2.62 -8.96 -3.62
CA LEU A 68 -3.30 -7.76 -4.16
C LEU A 68 -2.33 -6.82 -4.88
N LEU A 69 -1.14 -6.58 -4.31
CA LEU A 69 -0.11 -5.76 -4.95
C LEU A 69 0.38 -6.36 -6.27
N GLU A 70 0.56 -7.69 -6.33
CA GLU A 70 0.89 -8.40 -7.56
C GLU A 70 -0.21 -8.27 -8.62
N GLN A 71 -1.49 -8.32 -8.23
CA GLN A 71 -2.59 -8.10 -9.18
C GLN A 71 -2.58 -6.67 -9.73
N ILE A 72 -2.28 -5.68 -8.91
CA ILE A 72 -2.19 -4.28 -9.34
C ILE A 72 -0.99 -4.09 -10.28
N ALA A 73 0.18 -4.64 -9.94
CA ALA A 73 1.40 -4.52 -10.75
C ALA A 73 1.27 -5.18 -12.14
N ASN A 74 0.45 -6.22 -12.25
CA ASN A 74 0.22 -6.94 -13.51
C ASN A 74 -1.10 -6.55 -14.20
N SER A 75 -1.80 -5.53 -13.70
CA SER A 75 -2.99 -5.01 -14.37
C SER A 75 -2.57 -4.14 -15.57
N PRO A 76 -3.15 -4.35 -16.76
CA PRO A 76 -2.80 -3.63 -17.99
C PRO A 76 -3.32 -2.19 -18.04
#